data_AF-A0A8D0LHT6-F1
#
_entry.id   AF-A0A8D0LHT6-F1
#
_cell.length_a   1.000
_cell.length_b   1.000
_cell.length_c   1.000
_cell.angle_alpha   90.00
_cell.angle_beta   90.00
_cell.angle_gamma   90.00
#
_symmetry.space_group_name_H-M   'P 1'
#
loop_
_entity.id
_entity.type
_entity.pdbx_description
1 polymer ?
#
loop_
_entity_poly.entity_id
_entity_poly.type
_entity_poly.pdbx_seq_one_letter_code
_entity_poly.pdbx_strand_id
1 'polypeptide(L)'
;MIQSDKRADPLSKKDQKDKKLSTATNPESGISQILRLVLQELNLFYSRDVNGVCLLYDLLHCPWLQALLKVYDSLQDFKEKQLIPATPHAQALSNEVLKILCETPKSPEIQELRQILQSPHFKALLSAHDTVAQKDFEPLLPPLPDNIPESEEAMRIVCLVKNQQPLGATIKRHEMTGDILVARVIHGGLVERSGLLYAGDKLVEVNGISVEGLDPEQVIHILAMSRGTIMFKVVPVLDPPVNSHKMVYVRAMTEYWPQEDPAIPCMDAGLPFQKGDILQIVDQNDALWWQARKISDLGTCAGLIPSNHLLKRKQREFWWSQPYQPHNHLKSAICEYDMKIDEKCVEAGIPCFSTPAAGFRRSMRLCRRKSHLSQLRAKVSGASNCYGAVGAPYEEVVRYQRHPADKHRLIVLVGPSGVGVNELRRQLIELNPNRFQSAVPHTTRSKKSYEMDGREYHYVSKETFESLMYSHRMLEYGEYKGHLYGTSVDAVQAVLDEGKICVMDLEPQGIQVARTQELKPYVIFIKPSSMSCMKRSRKNAKIITDYFVDMKFKEEDLQEMEDLAQKMESQFGQFFDHVIVNDNLQDACAQLLSAVQKAQEEPQWVPATWVSSDN
;
A
#
# COMPACT_ATOMS: atom_id res chain seq x y z
N MET A 1 -55.61 -50.87 17.18
CA MET A 1 -55.44 -51.71 15.98
C MET A 1 -54.80 -50.87 14.89
N ILE A 2 -53.54 -51.21 14.55
CA ILE A 2 -52.85 -51.06 13.24
C ILE A 2 -52.74 -49.62 12.66
N GLN A 3 -51.61 -48.91 12.84
CA GLN A 3 -50.51 -48.70 11.85
C GLN A 3 -51.01 -48.24 10.45
N SER A 4 -50.56 -47.15 9.83
CA SER A 4 -49.16 -46.72 9.63
C SER A 4 -49.03 -45.24 9.17
N ASP A 5 -47.98 -44.58 9.69
CA ASP A 5 -47.06 -43.55 9.13
C ASP A 5 -47.42 -42.79 7.82
N LYS A 6 -47.11 -41.49 7.59
CA LYS A 6 -46.34 -40.45 8.30
C LYS A 6 -46.63 -39.07 7.62
N ARG A 7 -46.61 -38.02 8.46
CA ARG A 7 -46.45 -36.55 8.27
C ARG A 7 -45.67 -36.09 7.02
N ALA A 8 -45.78 -34.85 6.51
CA ALA A 8 -46.66 -33.69 6.67
C ALA A 8 -46.19 -32.60 5.66
N ASP A 9 -47.14 -31.84 5.13
CA ASP A 9 -47.12 -30.60 4.31
C ASP A 9 -46.33 -29.40 4.91
N PRO A 10 -46.30 -28.16 4.33
CA PRO A 10 -46.73 -27.67 2.99
C PRO A 10 -45.74 -26.64 2.34
N LEU A 11 -46.02 -26.16 1.11
CA LEU A 11 -46.24 -24.72 0.78
C LEU A 11 -46.32 -24.45 -0.74
N SER A 12 -47.27 -23.58 -1.08
CA SER A 12 -47.91 -23.37 -2.38
C SER A 12 -47.08 -22.58 -3.40
N LYS A 13 -47.05 -23.06 -4.65
CA LYS A 13 -46.65 -22.30 -5.85
C LYS A 13 -47.89 -21.84 -6.62
N LYS A 14 -48.14 -20.54 -6.71
CA LYS A 14 -48.91 -19.90 -7.79
C LYS A 14 -48.71 -18.39 -7.73
N ASP A 15 -47.70 -17.90 -8.44
CA ASP A 15 -47.57 -16.48 -8.80
C ASP A 15 -47.21 -16.37 -10.27
N GLN A 16 -48.22 -16.09 -11.10
CA GLN A 16 -48.01 -15.66 -12.48
C GLN A 16 -49.26 -14.88 -12.94
N LYS A 17 -49.26 -13.55 -12.74
CA LYS A 17 -49.79 -12.56 -13.69
C LYS A 17 -49.64 -11.10 -13.21
N ASP A 18 -49.02 -10.32 -14.09
CA ASP A 18 -49.28 -8.92 -14.40
C ASP A 18 -49.07 -7.82 -13.33
N LYS A 19 -47.94 -7.10 -13.46
CA LYS A 19 -47.97 -5.63 -13.47
C LYS A 19 -46.82 -5.04 -14.32
N LYS A 20 -47.25 -4.43 -15.42
CA LYS A 20 -46.51 -3.56 -16.36
C LYS A 20 -45.58 -2.56 -15.64
N LEU A 21 -44.35 -2.44 -16.13
CA LEU A 21 -43.53 -1.23 -15.95
C LEU A 21 -43.41 -0.51 -17.30
N SER A 22 -43.84 0.75 -17.28
CA SER A 22 -43.90 1.72 -18.37
C SER A 22 -42.54 2.02 -18.98
N THR A 23 -42.43 1.89 -20.31
CA THR A 23 -41.31 2.36 -21.12
C THR A 23 -41.49 3.83 -21.47
N ALA A 24 -40.74 4.71 -20.79
CA ALA A 24 -40.43 6.04 -21.28
C ALA A 24 -39.12 5.95 -22.09
N THR A 25 -39.24 6.26 -23.37
CA THR A 25 -38.20 6.20 -24.40
C THR A 25 -37.18 7.34 -24.25
N ASN A 26 -35.95 7.02 -23.85
CA ASN A 26 -34.75 7.80 -24.18
C ASN A 26 -33.93 6.98 -25.20
N PRO A 27 -33.72 7.48 -26.44
CA PRO A 27 -33.05 6.71 -27.49
C PRO A 27 -31.52 6.70 -27.41
N GLU A 28 -30.90 7.44 -26.47
CA GLU A 28 -29.43 7.59 -26.41
C GLU A 28 -28.68 6.47 -25.68
N SER A 29 -29.36 5.48 -25.07
CA SER A 29 -28.70 4.49 -24.21
C SER A 29 -28.68 3.06 -24.78
N GLY A 30 -28.85 2.84 -26.09
CA GLY A 30 -28.88 1.48 -26.64
C GLY A 30 -27.55 0.73 -26.47
N ILE A 31 -26.46 1.31 -26.98
CA ILE A 31 -25.16 0.63 -27.07
C ILE A 31 -24.45 0.54 -25.71
N SER A 32 -24.53 1.60 -24.90
CA SER A 32 -23.93 1.64 -23.56
C SER A 32 -24.59 0.62 -22.61
N GLN A 33 -25.92 0.47 -22.69
CA GLN A 33 -26.64 -0.53 -21.91
C GLN A 33 -26.27 -1.95 -22.34
N ILE A 34 -26.11 -2.19 -23.65
CA ILE A 34 -25.68 -3.50 -24.18
C ILE A 34 -24.26 -3.85 -23.70
N LEU A 35 -23.29 -2.93 -23.79
CA LEU A 35 -21.92 -3.15 -23.31
C LEU A 35 -21.86 -3.44 -21.80
N ARG A 36 -22.74 -2.82 -21.01
CA ARG A 36 -22.83 -3.05 -19.56
C ARG A 36 -23.37 -4.45 -19.22
N LEU A 37 -24.36 -4.92 -19.98
CA LEU A 37 -24.90 -6.28 -19.85
C LEU A 37 -23.88 -7.34 -20.25
N VAL A 38 -23.08 -7.09 -21.30
CA VAL A 38 -21.98 -7.97 -21.74
C VAL A 38 -20.95 -8.17 -20.62
N LEU A 39 -20.52 -7.09 -19.96
CA LEU A 39 -19.54 -7.16 -18.87
C LEU A 39 -20.09 -7.91 -17.64
N GLN A 40 -21.38 -7.78 -17.33
CA GLN A 40 -22.02 -8.50 -16.23
C GLN A 40 -22.11 -10.01 -16.49
N GLU A 41 -22.47 -10.43 -17.70
CA GLU A 41 -22.56 -11.86 -18.02
C GLU A 41 -21.19 -12.52 -18.16
N LEU A 42 -20.19 -11.85 -18.76
CA LEU A 42 -18.83 -12.40 -18.86
C LEU A 42 -18.21 -12.69 -17.47
N ASN A 43 -18.51 -11.86 -16.47
CA ASN A 43 -18.11 -12.10 -15.08
C ASN A 43 -18.78 -13.34 -14.47
N LEU A 44 -20.02 -13.66 -14.86
CA LEU A 44 -20.72 -14.86 -14.40
C LEU A 44 -20.16 -16.13 -15.08
N PHE A 45 -19.75 -16.06 -16.34
CA PHE A 45 -19.17 -17.19 -17.08
C PHE A 45 -17.79 -17.61 -16.56
N TYR A 46 -16.96 -16.67 -16.08
CA TYR A 46 -15.63 -16.97 -15.50
C TYR A 46 -15.70 -17.82 -14.22
N SER A 47 -16.86 -17.86 -13.57
CA SER A 47 -17.06 -18.52 -12.27
C SER A 47 -17.49 -19.99 -12.36
N ARG A 48 -17.81 -20.51 -13.55
CA ARG A 48 -18.35 -21.86 -13.72
C ARG A 48 -17.38 -22.78 -14.46
N ASP A 49 -16.98 -23.84 -13.79
CA ASP A 49 -16.18 -24.94 -14.34
C ASP A 49 -17.11 -25.85 -15.18
N VAL A 50 -17.21 -25.59 -16.49
CA VAL A 50 -18.08 -26.37 -17.39
C VAL A 50 -17.41 -26.68 -18.73
N ASN A 51 -17.65 -27.90 -19.21
CA ASN A 51 -17.18 -28.48 -20.46
C ASN A 51 -17.26 -27.50 -21.66
N GLY A 52 -16.15 -27.29 -22.37
CA GLY A 52 -15.98 -26.19 -23.34
C GLY A 52 -16.94 -26.17 -24.53
N VAL A 53 -17.55 -27.30 -24.88
CA VAL A 53 -18.54 -27.38 -25.97
C VAL A 53 -19.89 -26.79 -25.56
N CYS A 54 -20.32 -26.99 -24.31
CA CYS A 54 -21.54 -26.37 -23.78
C CYS A 54 -21.35 -24.86 -23.65
N LEU A 55 -20.15 -24.43 -23.24
CA LEU A 55 -19.79 -23.02 -23.14
C LEU A 55 -19.86 -22.31 -24.51
N LEU A 56 -19.35 -22.94 -25.58
CA LEU A 56 -19.48 -22.41 -26.95
C LEU A 56 -20.94 -22.36 -27.42
N TYR A 57 -21.72 -23.40 -27.13
CA TYR A 57 -23.14 -23.44 -27.50
C TYR A 57 -23.93 -22.33 -26.79
N ASP A 58 -23.72 -22.15 -25.49
CA ASP A 58 -24.36 -21.11 -24.69
C ASP A 58 -23.96 -19.71 -25.16
N LEU A 59 -22.66 -19.49 -25.43
CA LEU A 59 -22.12 -18.20 -25.86
C LEU A 59 -22.62 -17.80 -27.26
N LEU A 60 -22.76 -18.76 -28.19
CA LEU A 60 -23.33 -18.52 -29.52
C LEU A 60 -24.83 -18.20 -29.49
N HIS A 61 -25.55 -18.71 -28.48
CA HIS A 61 -26.97 -18.42 -28.26
C HIS A 61 -27.21 -17.23 -27.33
N CYS A 62 -26.15 -16.62 -26.78
CA CYS A 62 -26.29 -15.47 -25.90
C CYS A 62 -26.94 -14.30 -26.65
N PRO A 63 -28.01 -13.69 -26.07
CA PRO A 63 -28.71 -12.57 -26.70
C PRO A 63 -27.82 -11.37 -27.01
N TRP A 64 -26.78 -11.13 -26.19
CA TRP A 64 -25.85 -10.02 -26.41
C TRP A 64 -24.94 -10.24 -27.62
N LEU A 65 -24.43 -11.46 -27.84
CA LEU A 65 -23.56 -11.75 -28.99
C LEU A 65 -24.36 -11.63 -30.29
N GLN A 66 -25.60 -12.13 -30.28
CA GLN A 66 -26.54 -11.99 -31.39
C GLN A 66 -26.89 -10.51 -31.66
N ALA A 67 -27.04 -9.69 -30.62
CA ALA A 67 -27.24 -8.26 -30.77
C ALA A 67 -25.99 -7.56 -31.33
N LEU A 68 -24.79 -7.97 -30.90
CA LEU A 68 -23.52 -7.40 -31.33
C LEU A 68 -23.22 -7.76 -32.80
N LEU A 69 -23.53 -9.00 -33.20
CA LEU A 69 -23.49 -9.43 -34.60
C LEU A 69 -24.47 -8.63 -35.46
N LYS A 70 -25.70 -8.38 -34.99
CA LYS A 70 -26.64 -7.50 -35.71
C LYS A 70 -26.15 -6.05 -35.84
N VAL A 71 -25.47 -5.52 -34.82
CA VAL A 71 -24.85 -4.20 -34.89
C VAL A 71 -23.69 -4.20 -35.89
N TYR A 72 -22.86 -5.25 -35.87
CA TYR A 72 -21.80 -5.44 -36.84
C TYR A 72 -22.34 -5.51 -38.27
N ASP A 73 -23.37 -6.34 -38.52
CA ASP A 73 -24.03 -6.44 -39.82
C ASP A 73 -24.64 -5.09 -40.25
N SER A 74 -25.26 -4.35 -39.33
CA SER A 74 -25.82 -3.02 -39.63
C SER A 74 -24.73 -1.98 -39.95
N LEU A 75 -23.58 -2.06 -39.28
CA LEU A 75 -22.40 -1.22 -39.57
C LEU A 75 -21.74 -1.63 -40.89
N GLN A 76 -21.75 -2.92 -41.22
CA GLN A 76 -21.26 -3.45 -42.49
C GLN A 76 -22.13 -2.97 -43.65
N ASP A 77 -23.46 -3.07 -43.51
CA ASP A 77 -24.44 -2.51 -44.45
C ASP A 77 -24.28 -0.99 -44.62
N PHE A 78 -23.95 -0.28 -43.54
CA PHE A 78 -23.68 1.16 -43.61
C PHE A 78 -22.34 1.48 -44.28
N LYS A 79 -21.32 0.63 -44.10
CA LYS A 79 -20.02 0.72 -44.81
C LYS A 79 -20.18 0.49 -46.31
N GLU A 80 -21.06 -0.42 -46.70
CA GLU A 80 -21.37 -0.69 -48.12
C GLU A 80 -22.24 0.42 -48.75
N LYS A 81 -23.12 1.05 -47.97
CA LYS A 81 -23.84 2.28 -48.36
C LYS A 81 -22.93 3.51 -48.24
N GLN A 82 -21.92 3.62 -49.10
CA GLN A 82 -21.19 4.89 -49.21
C GLN A 82 -22.18 6.02 -49.49
N LEU A 83 -22.22 7.02 -48.62
CA LEU A 83 -22.98 8.26 -48.85
C LEU A 83 -22.28 9.05 -49.95
N ILE A 84 -22.62 8.74 -51.20
CA ILE A 84 -22.09 9.45 -52.36
C ILE A 84 -22.79 10.81 -52.42
N PRO A 85 -22.05 11.93 -52.37
CA PRO A 85 -22.65 13.25 -52.52
C PRO A 85 -23.33 13.35 -53.89
N ALA A 86 -24.55 13.87 -53.93
CA ALA A 86 -25.30 14.02 -55.18
C ALA A 86 -24.56 14.90 -56.21
N THR A 87 -23.74 15.85 -55.73
CA THR A 87 -22.82 16.64 -56.53
C THR A 87 -21.64 17.10 -55.66
N PRO A 88 -20.41 17.16 -56.20
CA PRO A 88 -19.28 17.75 -55.50
C PRO A 88 -19.17 19.29 -55.67
N HIS A 89 -20.12 19.92 -56.38
CA HIS A 89 -20.05 21.34 -56.74
C HIS A 89 -21.39 22.07 -56.51
N ALA A 90 -22.01 21.88 -55.35
CA ALA A 90 -23.29 22.50 -55.01
C ALA A 90 -23.20 24.04 -54.96
N GLN A 91 -22.05 24.59 -54.57
CA GLN A 91 -21.80 26.02 -54.55
C GLN A 91 -21.78 26.64 -55.96
N ALA A 92 -21.19 25.95 -56.95
CA ALA A 92 -21.16 26.40 -58.33
C ALA A 92 -22.59 26.45 -58.93
N LEU A 93 -23.38 25.40 -58.68
CA LEU A 93 -24.77 25.32 -59.11
C LEU A 93 -25.63 26.42 -58.48
N SER A 94 -25.45 26.71 -57.19
CA SER A 94 -26.13 27.83 -56.52
C SER A 94 -25.82 29.19 -57.18
N ASN A 95 -24.57 29.41 -57.59
CA ASN A 95 -24.18 30.62 -58.31
C ASN A 95 -24.79 30.69 -59.72
N GLU A 96 -24.94 29.56 -60.42
CA GLU A 96 -25.62 29.51 -61.72
C GLU A 96 -27.12 29.80 -61.58
N VAL A 97 -27.77 29.19 -60.59
CA VAL A 97 -29.18 29.47 -60.26
C VAL A 97 -29.35 30.95 -59.92
N LEU A 98 -28.45 31.55 -59.15
CA LEU A 98 -28.47 32.99 -58.87
C LEU A 98 -28.35 33.85 -60.13
N LYS A 99 -27.55 33.45 -61.13
CA LYS A 99 -27.45 34.17 -62.41
C LYS A 99 -28.77 34.09 -63.19
N ILE A 100 -29.38 32.91 -63.27
CA ILE A 100 -30.66 32.70 -63.95
C ILE A 100 -31.78 33.48 -63.25
N LEU A 101 -31.79 33.48 -61.92
CA LEU A 101 -32.77 34.23 -61.13
C LEU A 101 -32.63 35.74 -61.31
N CYS A 102 -31.45 36.27 -61.68
CA CYS A 102 -31.26 37.69 -61.97
C CYS A 102 -31.91 38.16 -63.28
N GLU A 103 -32.11 37.25 -64.23
CA GLU A 103 -32.67 37.53 -65.56
C GLU A 103 -34.20 37.37 -65.62
N THR A 104 -34.82 36.86 -64.56
CA THR A 104 -36.27 36.58 -64.47
C THR A 104 -37.06 37.71 -63.80
N PRO A 105 -38.35 37.88 -64.13
CA PRO A 105 -39.19 38.96 -63.58
C PRO A 105 -39.38 38.82 -62.06
N LYS A 106 -39.46 39.95 -61.36
CA LYS A 106 -39.48 40.02 -59.89
C LYS A 106 -40.82 39.51 -59.32
N SER A 107 -40.90 38.21 -59.03
CA SER A 107 -41.92 37.64 -58.13
C SER A 107 -41.40 37.70 -56.67
N PRO A 108 -42.30 37.75 -55.66
CA PRO A 108 -41.88 37.76 -54.25
C PRO A 108 -41.14 36.47 -53.86
N GLU A 109 -41.52 35.31 -54.43
CA GLU A 109 -40.87 34.02 -54.19
C GLU A 109 -39.45 33.99 -54.78
N ILE A 110 -39.24 34.60 -55.95
CA ILE A 110 -37.91 34.73 -56.57
C ILE A 110 -37.01 35.63 -55.73
N GLN A 111 -37.55 36.68 -55.09
CA GLN A 111 -36.79 37.54 -54.19
C GLN A 111 -36.40 36.81 -52.91
N GLU A 112 -37.30 36.03 -52.33
CA GLU A 112 -37.03 35.22 -51.14
C GLU A 112 -35.94 34.17 -51.41
N LEU A 113 -36.06 33.41 -52.50
CA LEU A 113 -35.05 32.43 -52.89
C LEU A 113 -33.69 33.08 -53.13
N ARG A 114 -33.67 34.26 -53.75
CA ARG A 114 -32.43 35.03 -53.96
C ARG A 114 -31.81 35.45 -52.63
N GLN A 115 -32.60 35.89 -51.65
CA GLN A 115 -32.09 36.24 -50.32
C GLN A 115 -31.49 35.02 -49.59
N ILE A 116 -32.15 33.87 -49.66
CA ILE A 116 -31.66 32.62 -49.03
C ILE A 116 -30.34 32.19 -49.67
N LEU A 117 -30.27 32.10 -51.00
CA LEU A 117 -29.05 31.68 -51.72
C LEU A 117 -27.90 32.69 -51.58
N GLN A 118 -28.20 33.97 -51.39
CA GLN A 118 -27.19 35.01 -51.15
C GLN A 118 -26.70 35.07 -49.70
N SER A 119 -27.43 34.46 -48.76
CA SER A 119 -27.10 34.45 -47.34
C SER A 119 -25.70 33.89 -47.10
N PRO A 120 -24.86 34.56 -46.29
CA PRO A 120 -23.50 34.11 -46.00
C PRO A 120 -23.47 32.73 -45.34
N HIS A 121 -24.46 32.42 -44.49
CA HIS A 121 -24.56 31.11 -43.84
C HIS A 121 -24.89 30.00 -44.84
N PHE A 122 -25.76 30.27 -45.80
CA PHE A 122 -26.11 29.28 -46.82
C PHE A 122 -24.94 29.03 -47.79
N LYS A 123 -24.20 30.07 -48.16
CA LYS A 123 -22.96 29.95 -48.94
C LYS A 123 -21.87 29.17 -48.19
N ALA A 124 -21.69 29.44 -46.90
CA ALA A 124 -20.76 28.70 -46.06
C ALA A 124 -21.14 27.22 -45.93
N LEU A 125 -22.44 26.92 -45.82
CA LEU A 125 -22.96 25.56 -45.80
C LEU A 125 -22.65 24.81 -47.10
N LEU A 126 -22.90 25.44 -48.25
CA LEU A 126 -22.59 24.85 -49.57
C LEU A 126 -21.09 24.66 -49.77
N SER A 127 -20.27 25.61 -49.30
CA SER A 127 -18.81 25.47 -49.34
C SER A 127 -18.32 24.33 -48.47
N ALA A 128 -18.81 24.19 -47.24
CA ALA A 128 -18.46 23.09 -46.36
C ALA A 128 -18.91 21.74 -46.92
N HIS A 129 -20.10 21.70 -47.53
CA HIS A 129 -20.59 20.53 -48.25
C HIS A 129 -19.62 20.13 -49.37
N ASP A 130 -19.22 21.07 -50.22
CA ASP A 130 -18.33 20.79 -51.35
C ASP A 130 -16.94 20.34 -50.85
N THR A 131 -16.38 20.93 -49.79
CA THR A 131 -15.13 20.47 -49.16
C THR A 131 -15.22 19.01 -48.67
N VAL A 132 -16.32 18.64 -48.01
CA VAL A 132 -16.55 17.26 -47.53
C VAL A 132 -16.78 16.32 -48.71
N ALA A 133 -17.57 16.74 -49.70
CA ALA A 133 -17.88 15.95 -50.89
C ALA A 133 -16.65 15.68 -51.77
N GLN A 134 -15.72 16.64 -51.85
CA GLN A 134 -14.46 16.53 -52.57
C GLN A 134 -13.36 15.84 -51.75
N LYS A 135 -13.63 15.51 -50.48
CA LYS A 135 -12.66 14.96 -49.53
C LYS A 135 -11.44 15.85 -49.28
N ASP A 136 -11.59 17.17 -49.46
CA ASP A 136 -10.53 18.16 -49.33
C ASP A 136 -10.45 18.73 -47.90
N PHE A 137 -10.49 17.84 -46.91
CA PHE A 137 -10.45 18.19 -45.48
C PHE A 137 -9.19 17.68 -44.78
N GLU A 138 -8.31 16.98 -45.49
CA GLU A 138 -7.01 16.55 -44.99
C GLU A 138 -5.93 17.60 -45.29
N PRO A 139 -5.00 17.87 -44.36
CA PRO A 139 -3.91 18.80 -44.61
C PRO A 139 -3.04 18.27 -45.76
N LEU A 140 -2.97 19.05 -46.86
CA LEU A 140 -2.09 18.74 -47.99
C LEU A 140 -0.62 18.78 -47.52
N LEU A 141 -0.02 17.61 -47.35
CA LEU A 141 1.41 17.49 -47.12
C LEU A 141 2.17 17.89 -48.39
N PRO A 142 3.32 18.58 -48.29
CA PRO A 142 4.17 18.81 -49.45
C PRO A 142 4.57 17.46 -50.08
N PRO A 143 4.68 17.39 -51.43
CA PRO A 143 5.06 16.16 -52.10
C PRO A 143 6.45 15.72 -51.61
N LEU A 144 6.55 14.44 -51.28
CA LEU A 144 7.80 13.81 -50.85
C LEU A 144 8.83 13.95 -51.99
N PRO A 145 10.08 14.34 -51.72
CA PRO A 145 11.12 14.41 -52.75
C PRO A 145 11.40 13.01 -53.33
N ASP A 146 11.63 12.92 -54.65
CA ASP A 146 11.76 11.66 -55.41
C ASP A 146 12.97 10.77 -55.02
N ASN A 147 13.81 11.21 -54.08
CA ASN A 147 15.00 10.50 -53.62
C ASN A 147 14.97 10.31 -52.09
N ILE A 148 13.98 9.58 -51.58
CA ILE A 148 14.05 9.04 -50.22
C ILE A 148 14.62 7.62 -50.36
N PRO A 149 15.79 7.30 -49.78
CA PRO A 149 16.24 5.92 -49.71
C PRO A 149 15.16 5.10 -48.99
N GLU A 150 14.74 3.97 -49.54
CA GLU A 150 13.73 3.06 -48.96
C GLU A 150 14.11 2.46 -47.57
N SER A 151 15.20 2.95 -46.97
CA SER A 151 15.83 2.46 -45.74
C SER A 151 15.77 3.46 -44.57
N GLU A 152 15.27 4.70 -44.73
CA GLU A 152 15.24 5.65 -43.62
C GLU A 152 14.00 5.43 -42.74
N GLU A 153 14.21 4.82 -41.56
CA GLU A 153 13.23 4.75 -40.48
C GLU A 153 12.70 6.16 -40.16
N ALA A 154 11.37 6.32 -40.00
CA ALA A 154 10.77 7.63 -39.75
C ALA A 154 11.32 8.25 -38.46
N MET A 155 12.11 9.32 -38.59
CA MET A 155 12.74 9.98 -37.44
C MET A 155 11.87 11.11 -36.90
N ARG A 156 11.83 11.25 -35.57
CA ARG A 156 11.18 12.33 -34.84
C ARG A 156 12.23 13.24 -34.19
N ILE A 157 12.03 14.55 -34.28
CA ILE A 157 12.82 15.52 -33.49
C ILE A 157 12.06 15.85 -32.22
N VAL A 158 12.74 15.73 -31.07
CA VAL A 158 12.19 15.97 -29.74
C VAL A 158 13.01 17.04 -29.04
N CYS A 159 12.34 18.07 -28.54
CA CYS A 159 13.00 19.18 -27.83
C CYS A 159 12.59 19.16 -26.36
N LEU A 160 13.57 19.07 -25.46
CA LEU A 160 13.37 19.10 -24.01
C LEU A 160 14.10 20.29 -23.40
N VAL A 161 13.44 21.05 -22.54
CA VAL A 161 14.04 22.19 -21.84
C VAL A 161 14.70 21.70 -20.55
N LYS A 162 16.02 21.55 -20.57
CA LYS A 162 16.79 21.06 -19.43
C LYS A 162 16.81 22.09 -18.30
N ASN A 163 16.40 21.68 -17.11
CA ASN A 163 16.56 22.42 -15.86
C ASN A 163 17.82 21.95 -15.10
N GLN A 164 17.98 22.37 -13.84
CA GLN A 164 19.10 21.90 -13.00
C GLN A 164 18.95 20.44 -12.52
N GLN A 165 17.86 19.76 -12.86
CA GLN A 165 17.60 18.37 -12.50
C GLN A 165 17.95 17.42 -13.66
N PRO A 166 18.17 16.12 -13.40
CA PRO A 166 18.32 15.13 -14.45
C PRO A 166 17.03 15.06 -15.31
N LEU A 167 17.19 14.70 -16.58
CA LEU A 167 16.07 14.59 -17.53
C LEU A 167 15.05 13.52 -17.10
N GLY A 168 15.46 12.51 -16.32
CA GLY A 168 14.59 11.44 -15.85
C GLY A 168 14.39 10.34 -16.90
N ALA A 169 15.45 9.94 -17.58
CA ALA A 169 15.49 8.74 -18.40
C ALA A 169 16.87 8.09 -18.29
N THR A 170 16.93 6.77 -18.44
CA THR A 170 18.19 6.03 -18.53
C THR A 170 18.38 5.54 -19.96
N ILE A 171 19.64 5.45 -20.39
CA ILE A 171 20.02 4.97 -21.72
C ILE A 171 20.84 3.70 -21.60
N LYS A 172 20.78 2.84 -22.62
CA LYS A 172 21.61 1.64 -22.74
C LYS A 172 22.15 1.52 -24.15
N ARG A 173 23.32 0.90 -24.28
CA ARG A 173 23.88 0.51 -25.57
C ARG A 173 23.35 -0.86 -25.96
N HIS A 174 22.85 -1.00 -27.18
CA HIS A 174 22.39 -2.27 -27.71
C HIS A 174 23.59 -3.17 -28.04
N GLU A 175 23.59 -4.41 -27.55
CA GLU A 175 24.76 -5.30 -27.58
C GLU A 175 25.21 -5.69 -29.00
N MET A 176 24.27 -5.82 -29.94
CA MET A 176 24.57 -6.28 -31.30
C MET A 176 24.80 -5.15 -32.29
N THR A 177 24.01 -4.07 -32.21
CA THR A 177 24.06 -2.96 -33.18
C THR A 177 24.92 -1.81 -32.71
N GLY A 178 25.21 -1.72 -31.40
CA GLY A 178 25.92 -0.59 -30.81
C GLY A 178 25.08 0.68 -30.67
N ASP A 179 23.80 0.64 -31.03
CA ASP A 179 22.89 1.78 -30.96
C ASP A 179 22.59 2.20 -29.51
N ILE A 180 22.37 3.50 -29.29
CA ILE A 180 21.93 4.02 -28.00
C ILE A 180 20.40 4.04 -27.95
N LEU A 181 19.84 3.32 -26.98
CA LEU A 181 18.40 3.22 -26.77
C LEU A 181 18.01 3.83 -25.43
N VAL A 182 16.83 4.44 -25.35
CA VAL A 182 16.20 4.79 -24.08
C VAL A 182 15.80 3.50 -23.37
N ALA A 183 16.49 3.18 -22.28
CA ALA A 183 16.25 1.96 -21.51
C ALA A 183 15.01 2.09 -20.62
N ARG A 184 14.81 3.25 -19.99
CA ARG A 184 13.69 3.51 -19.08
C ARG A 184 13.38 5.00 -19.00
N VAL A 185 12.11 5.31 -18.81
CA VAL A 185 11.64 6.64 -18.40
C VAL A 185 11.33 6.64 -16.90
N ILE A 186 11.89 7.61 -16.18
CA ILE A 186 11.73 7.77 -14.74
C ILE A 186 10.51 8.65 -14.43
N HIS A 187 9.59 8.13 -13.63
CA HIS A 187 8.36 8.83 -13.28
C HIS A 187 8.67 10.12 -12.51
N GLY A 188 7.99 11.21 -12.83
CA GLY A 188 8.18 12.53 -12.26
C GLY A 188 9.34 13.31 -12.86
N GLY A 189 10.12 12.70 -13.76
CA GLY A 189 11.19 13.35 -14.52
C GLY A 189 10.68 14.26 -15.65
N LEU A 190 11.58 15.03 -16.24
CA LEU A 190 11.24 15.93 -17.36
C LEU A 190 10.77 15.15 -18.60
N VAL A 191 11.39 14.00 -18.87
CA VAL A 191 11.07 13.15 -20.02
C VAL A 191 9.63 12.64 -19.93
N GLU A 192 9.22 12.08 -18.79
CA GLU A 192 7.84 11.61 -18.60
C GLU A 192 6.84 12.77 -18.75
N ARG A 193 7.09 13.90 -18.08
CA ARG A 193 6.18 15.07 -18.13
C ARG A 193 6.01 15.65 -19.53
N SER A 194 7.03 15.52 -20.38
CA SER A 194 6.95 15.95 -21.77
C SER A 194 6.10 15.01 -22.63
N GLY A 195 6.07 13.70 -22.31
CA GLY A 195 5.44 12.68 -23.16
C GLY A 195 6.09 12.52 -24.53
N LEU A 196 7.31 13.04 -24.73
CA LEU A 196 7.98 13.09 -26.04
C LEU A 196 9.06 12.03 -26.23
N LEU A 197 9.45 11.26 -25.21
CA LEU A 197 10.36 10.11 -25.34
C LEU A 197 9.80 8.92 -24.56
N TYR A 198 9.99 7.73 -25.12
CA TYR A 198 9.51 6.47 -24.58
C TYR A 198 10.67 5.49 -24.39
N ALA A 199 10.48 4.52 -23.49
CA ALA A 199 11.40 3.39 -23.38
C ALA A 199 11.37 2.59 -24.70
N GLY A 200 12.55 2.33 -25.28
CA GLY A 200 12.70 1.70 -26.59
C GLY A 200 13.07 2.67 -27.72
N ASP A 201 12.88 3.98 -27.55
CA ASP A 201 13.28 4.97 -28.58
C ASP A 201 14.79 4.90 -28.84
N LYS A 202 15.19 4.85 -30.12
CA LYS A 202 16.60 4.87 -30.54
C LYS A 202 17.06 6.31 -30.69
N LEU A 203 18.11 6.69 -29.95
CA LEU A 203 18.73 8.01 -30.05
C LEU A 203 19.74 8.00 -31.20
N VAL A 204 19.58 8.92 -32.15
CA VAL A 204 20.46 9.07 -33.33
C VAL A 204 21.37 10.29 -33.18
N GLU A 205 20.81 11.43 -32.75
CA GLU A 205 21.58 12.66 -32.51
C GLU A 205 21.12 13.38 -31.23
N VAL A 206 22.06 14.05 -30.57
CA VAL A 206 21.83 14.95 -29.43
C VAL A 206 22.47 16.30 -29.74
N ASN A 207 21.68 17.36 -29.84
CA ASN A 207 22.14 18.71 -30.18
C ASN A 207 22.97 18.77 -31.49
N GLY A 208 22.63 17.93 -32.47
CA GLY A 208 23.34 17.82 -33.76
C GLY A 208 24.63 17.00 -33.70
N ILE A 209 24.97 16.40 -32.55
CA ILE A 209 26.08 15.46 -32.42
C ILE A 209 25.51 14.05 -32.59
N SER A 210 26.02 13.29 -33.57
CA SER A 210 25.66 11.86 -33.74
C SER A 210 26.10 11.07 -32.51
N VAL A 211 25.21 10.22 -31.99
CA VAL A 211 25.51 9.33 -30.85
C VAL A 211 25.89 7.91 -31.29
N GLU A 212 25.97 7.67 -32.59
CA GLU A 212 26.35 6.37 -33.15
C GLU A 212 27.79 6.01 -32.76
N GLY A 213 27.99 4.80 -32.24
CA GLY A 213 29.30 4.31 -31.79
C GLY A 213 29.82 4.90 -30.48
N LEU A 214 29.12 5.85 -29.86
CA LEU A 214 29.47 6.37 -28.54
C LEU A 214 29.07 5.40 -27.43
N ASP A 215 29.79 5.43 -26.32
CA ASP A 215 29.36 4.75 -25.10
C ASP A 215 28.37 5.62 -24.29
N PRO A 216 27.46 5.02 -23.50
CA PRO A 216 26.48 5.75 -22.71
C PRO A 216 27.07 6.86 -21.83
N GLU A 217 28.26 6.63 -21.25
CA GLU A 217 28.98 7.60 -20.42
C GLU A 217 29.35 8.88 -21.19
N GLN A 218 29.72 8.74 -22.46
CA GLN A 218 30.08 9.86 -23.34
C GLN A 218 28.82 10.68 -23.69
N VAL A 219 27.70 10.00 -23.97
CA VAL A 219 26.40 10.66 -24.21
C VAL A 219 25.92 11.40 -22.97
N ILE A 220 26.07 10.80 -21.78
CA ILE A 220 25.77 11.46 -20.49
C ILE A 220 26.63 12.72 -20.31
N HIS A 221 27.91 12.69 -20.68
CA HIS A 221 28.80 13.85 -20.61
C HIS A 221 28.33 14.99 -21.54
N ILE A 222 27.97 14.67 -22.80
CA ILE A 222 27.41 15.64 -23.76
C ILE A 222 26.12 16.27 -23.19
N LEU A 223 25.22 15.44 -22.65
CA LEU A 223 23.99 15.90 -22.03
C LEU A 223 24.28 16.76 -20.80
N ALA A 224 25.26 16.41 -19.97
CA ALA A 224 25.65 17.16 -18.76
C ALA A 224 26.16 18.57 -19.10
N MET A 225 26.98 18.70 -20.15
CA MET A 225 27.52 19.98 -20.62
C MET A 225 26.47 20.88 -21.29
N SER A 226 25.41 20.27 -21.84
CA SER A 226 24.33 21.00 -22.51
C SER A 226 23.46 21.76 -21.49
N ARG A 227 23.13 23.03 -21.81
CA ARG A 227 22.26 23.91 -21.01
C ARG A 227 21.11 24.43 -21.86
N GLY A 228 19.93 24.61 -21.26
CA GLY A 228 18.73 25.08 -21.96
C GLY A 228 18.05 23.97 -22.75
N THR A 229 17.64 24.26 -23.99
CA THR A 229 16.93 23.29 -24.84
C THR A 229 17.89 22.24 -25.39
N ILE A 230 17.59 20.96 -25.13
CA ILE A 230 18.24 19.82 -25.76
C ILE A 230 17.34 19.30 -26.87
N MET A 231 17.90 19.14 -28.06
CA MET A 231 17.22 18.50 -29.20
C MET A 231 17.72 17.08 -29.38
N PHE A 232 16.80 16.13 -29.47
CA PHE A 232 17.05 14.73 -29.77
C PHE A 232 16.48 14.40 -31.14
N LYS A 233 17.25 13.71 -31.97
CA LYS A 233 16.74 13.05 -33.17
C LYS A 233 16.60 11.57 -32.83
N VAL A 234 15.37 11.05 -32.89
CA VAL A 234 15.05 9.71 -32.40
C VAL A 234 14.26 8.92 -33.43
N VAL A 235 14.51 7.62 -33.50
CA VAL A 235 13.61 6.68 -34.16
C VAL A 235 12.63 6.19 -33.08
N PRO A 236 11.33 6.49 -33.20
CA PRO A 236 10.33 6.12 -32.20
C PRO A 236 10.05 4.62 -32.22
N VAL A 237 9.74 4.07 -31.06
CA VAL A 237 9.22 2.69 -30.97
C VAL A 237 7.79 2.60 -31.53
N LEU A 238 7.48 1.52 -32.26
CA LEU A 238 6.18 1.33 -32.94
C LEU A 238 4.99 1.22 -31.95
N ASP A 239 5.20 0.55 -30.82
CA ASP A 239 4.19 0.34 -29.78
C ASP A 239 4.70 0.89 -28.43
N PRO A 240 4.38 2.14 -28.06
CA PRO A 240 4.75 2.67 -26.76
C PRO A 240 3.97 1.92 -25.65
N PRO A 241 4.63 1.59 -24.51
CA PRO A 241 3.98 0.86 -23.43
C PRO A 241 2.83 1.69 -22.81
N VAL A 242 1.66 1.07 -22.66
CA VAL A 242 0.49 1.67 -21.98
C VAL A 242 0.74 1.67 -20.48
N ASN A 243 0.84 2.86 -19.88
CA ASN A 243 1.12 2.98 -18.46
C ASN A 243 -0.14 2.70 -17.63
N SER A 244 -0.16 1.57 -16.92
CA SER A 244 -1.22 1.24 -15.96
C SER A 244 -0.92 1.95 -14.64
N HIS A 245 -1.59 3.08 -14.37
CA HIS A 245 -1.43 3.83 -13.14
C HIS A 245 -2.15 3.14 -11.96
N LYS A 246 -1.59 2.05 -11.44
CA LYS A 246 -2.01 1.50 -10.15
C LYS A 246 -1.03 1.97 -9.07
N MET A 247 -1.38 3.07 -8.42
CA MET A 247 -0.61 3.58 -7.28
C MET A 247 -0.81 2.65 -6.08
N VAL A 248 0.30 2.16 -5.52
CA VAL A 248 0.30 1.29 -4.35
C VAL A 248 1.24 1.88 -3.31
N TYR A 249 0.85 1.92 -2.04
CA TYR A 249 1.74 2.33 -0.96
C TYR A 249 2.22 1.10 -0.20
N VAL A 250 3.52 1.05 0.07
CA VAL A 250 4.14 -0.04 0.80
C VAL A 250 5.00 0.48 1.93
N ARG A 251 5.05 -0.26 3.03
CA ARG A 251 6.02 -0.10 4.11
C ARG A 251 7.20 -1.03 3.82
N ALA A 252 8.41 -0.49 3.88
CA ALA A 252 9.64 -1.27 3.75
C ALA A 252 9.86 -2.12 5.01
N MET A 253 9.94 -3.44 4.85
CA MET A 253 10.23 -4.37 5.95
C MET A 253 11.72 -4.74 6.01
N THR A 254 12.49 -4.30 5.01
CA THR A 254 13.94 -4.42 4.91
C THR A 254 14.55 -3.06 4.62
N GLU A 255 15.86 -2.94 4.77
CA GLU A 255 16.64 -1.81 4.27
C GLU A 255 17.22 -2.13 2.89
N TYR A 256 17.55 -1.09 2.14
CA TYR A 256 18.17 -1.19 0.82
C TYR A 256 19.07 0.02 0.55
N TRP A 257 20.31 -0.27 0.16
CA TRP A 257 21.31 0.72 -0.23
C TRP A 257 21.76 0.44 -1.68
N PRO A 258 21.39 1.30 -2.65
CA PRO A 258 21.77 1.13 -4.06
C PRO A 258 23.27 0.97 -4.28
N GLN A 259 24.10 1.59 -3.43
CA GLN A 259 25.56 1.55 -3.52
C GLN A 259 26.14 0.17 -3.21
N GLU A 260 25.40 -0.65 -2.45
CA GLU A 260 25.81 -2.01 -2.09
C GLU A 260 25.26 -3.06 -3.07
N ASP A 261 24.48 -2.64 -4.08
CA ASP A 261 23.81 -3.54 -5.01
C ASP A 261 24.48 -3.51 -6.40
N PRO A 262 25.35 -4.49 -6.74
CA PRO A 262 25.99 -4.53 -8.05
C PRO A 262 25.01 -4.86 -9.19
N ALA A 263 23.79 -5.31 -8.89
CA ALA A 263 22.80 -5.67 -9.90
C ALA A 263 21.87 -4.50 -10.28
N ILE A 264 22.03 -3.31 -9.67
CA ILE A 264 21.23 -2.15 -10.02
C ILE A 264 21.56 -1.66 -11.44
N PRO A 265 20.55 -1.45 -12.32
CA PRO A 265 20.79 -1.01 -13.70
C PRO A 265 21.46 0.36 -13.79
N CYS A 266 21.13 1.24 -12.84
CA CYS A 266 21.69 2.58 -12.74
C CYS A 266 21.72 3.00 -11.28
N MET A 267 22.92 3.04 -10.69
CA MET A 267 23.13 3.37 -9.28
C MET A 267 22.61 4.78 -8.94
N ASP A 268 22.83 5.76 -9.83
CA ASP A 268 22.40 7.15 -9.64
C ASP A 268 20.88 7.32 -9.61
N ALA A 269 20.14 6.39 -10.23
CA ALA A 269 18.69 6.36 -10.19
C ALA A 269 18.14 5.57 -8.99
N GLY A 270 18.99 4.93 -8.18
CA GLY A 270 18.56 4.11 -7.05
C GLY A 270 17.97 4.91 -5.90
N LEU A 271 16.85 4.45 -5.35
CA LEU A 271 16.23 5.04 -4.17
C LEU A 271 16.64 4.27 -2.91
N PRO A 272 17.50 4.82 -2.03
CA PRO A 272 17.82 4.19 -0.74
C PRO A 272 16.63 4.28 0.22
N PHE A 273 16.36 3.23 0.98
CA PHE A 273 15.31 3.23 2.00
C PHE A 273 15.67 2.38 3.23
N GLN A 274 15.11 2.78 4.37
CA GLN A 274 15.29 2.10 5.65
C GLN A 274 14.04 1.30 6.02
N LYS A 275 14.20 0.37 6.97
CA LYS A 275 13.08 -0.37 7.57
C LYS A 275 12.07 0.60 8.18
N GLY A 276 10.80 0.47 7.81
CA GLY A 276 9.70 1.33 8.26
C GLY A 276 9.36 2.48 7.31
N ASP A 277 10.23 2.81 6.34
CA ASP A 277 9.94 3.85 5.35
C ASP A 277 8.66 3.50 4.57
N ILE A 278 7.80 4.51 4.33
CA ILE A 278 6.64 4.37 3.46
C ILE A 278 7.00 4.84 2.05
N LEU A 279 6.85 3.94 1.10
CA LEU A 279 7.16 4.13 -0.31
C LEU A 279 5.87 4.13 -1.12
N GLN A 280 5.73 5.12 -2.00
CA GLN A 280 4.71 5.16 -3.03
C GLN A 280 5.27 4.47 -4.28
N ILE A 281 4.74 3.30 -4.62
CA ILE A 281 5.08 2.59 -5.85
C ILE A 281 4.29 3.20 -6.99
N VAL A 282 5.02 3.68 -8.00
CA VAL A 282 4.46 4.36 -9.17
C VAL A 282 4.39 3.42 -10.36
N ASP A 283 5.37 2.52 -10.50
CA ASP A 283 5.51 1.61 -11.64
C ASP A 283 6.08 0.25 -11.20
N GLN A 284 5.39 -0.82 -11.60
CA GLN A 284 5.72 -2.22 -11.33
C GLN A 284 5.89 -3.04 -12.62
N ASN A 285 5.97 -2.39 -13.79
CA ASN A 285 6.03 -3.06 -15.09
C ASN A 285 7.30 -3.92 -15.25
N ASP A 286 8.41 -3.51 -14.63
CA ASP A 286 9.62 -4.32 -14.56
C ASP A 286 9.56 -5.31 -13.39
N ALA A 287 9.75 -6.59 -13.71
CA ALA A 287 9.71 -7.70 -12.76
C ALA A 287 10.81 -7.65 -11.68
N LEU A 288 11.93 -6.98 -11.91
CA LEU A 288 13.10 -6.89 -11.05
C LEU A 288 13.28 -5.51 -10.40
N TRP A 289 12.89 -4.43 -11.09
CA TRP A 289 13.17 -3.05 -10.65
C TRP A 289 11.94 -2.16 -10.74
N TRP A 290 11.33 -1.86 -9.60
CA TRP A 290 10.18 -0.97 -9.51
C TRP A 290 10.60 0.49 -9.40
N GLN A 291 9.71 1.40 -9.79
CA GLN A 291 9.90 2.82 -9.53
C GLN A 291 9.03 3.26 -8.36
N ALA A 292 9.66 3.92 -7.40
CA ALA A 292 9.00 4.39 -6.18
C ALA A 292 9.47 5.77 -5.76
N ARG A 293 8.70 6.40 -4.87
CA ARG A 293 9.04 7.65 -4.20
C ARG A 293 8.84 7.51 -2.70
N LYS A 294 9.62 8.26 -1.92
CA LYS A 294 9.33 8.41 -0.48
C LYS A 294 8.21 9.41 -0.29
N ILE A 295 7.32 9.15 0.65
CA ILE A 295 6.22 10.08 0.95
C ILE A 295 6.71 11.43 1.48
N SER A 296 7.88 11.45 2.13
CA SER A 296 8.53 12.69 2.57
C SER A 296 9.01 13.57 1.41
N ASP A 297 9.12 13.03 0.19
CA ASP A 297 9.73 13.69 -0.95
C ASP A 297 8.92 13.48 -2.24
N LEU A 298 7.66 13.92 -2.23
CA LEU A 298 6.78 13.80 -3.39
C LEU A 298 7.16 14.75 -4.55
N GLY A 299 8.02 15.73 -4.28
CA GLY A 299 8.46 16.74 -5.26
C GLY A 299 9.55 16.25 -6.22
N THR A 300 10.25 15.17 -5.89
CA THR A 300 11.33 14.60 -6.71
C THR A 300 10.84 13.54 -7.67
N CYS A 301 11.70 13.21 -8.64
CA CYS A 301 11.50 12.07 -9.52
C CYS A 301 11.54 10.76 -8.71
N ALA A 302 10.86 9.73 -9.24
CA ALA A 302 10.96 8.39 -8.71
C ALA A 302 12.40 7.88 -8.79
N GLY A 303 12.73 6.95 -7.91
CA GLY A 303 13.95 6.17 -8.01
C GLY A 303 13.66 4.69 -8.10
N LEU A 304 14.67 3.93 -8.47
CA LEU A 304 14.63 2.49 -8.64
C LEU A 304 14.76 1.81 -7.28
N ILE A 305 13.83 0.90 -7.01
CA ILE A 305 13.90 -0.02 -5.89
C ILE A 305 13.82 -1.45 -6.42
N PRO A 306 14.45 -2.42 -5.74
CA PRO A 306 14.27 -3.83 -6.05
C PRO A 306 12.80 -4.24 -5.98
N SER A 307 12.36 -5.12 -6.88
CA SER A 307 11.03 -5.70 -6.78
C SER A 307 10.94 -6.67 -5.60
N ASN A 308 9.71 -6.98 -5.20
CA ASN A 308 9.46 -8.03 -4.20
C ASN A 308 10.10 -9.37 -4.58
N HIS A 309 10.08 -9.73 -5.87
CA HIS A 309 10.69 -10.95 -6.39
C HIS A 309 12.22 -10.93 -6.27
N LEU A 310 12.86 -9.81 -6.60
CA LEU A 310 14.31 -9.66 -6.54
C LEU A 310 14.82 -9.75 -5.10
N LEU A 311 14.18 -9.07 -4.15
CA LEU A 311 14.56 -9.13 -2.74
C LEU A 311 14.35 -10.51 -2.13
N LYS A 312 13.22 -11.17 -2.42
CA LYS A 312 12.99 -12.56 -1.96
C LYS A 312 14.03 -13.53 -2.52
N ARG A 313 14.45 -13.33 -3.78
CA ARG A 313 15.53 -14.13 -4.38
C ARG A 313 16.86 -13.90 -3.64
N LYS A 314 17.28 -12.65 -3.48
CA LYS A 314 18.52 -12.30 -2.77
C LYS A 314 18.55 -12.79 -1.33
N GLN A 315 17.42 -12.68 -0.62
CA GLN A 315 17.29 -13.23 0.72
C GLN A 315 17.53 -14.74 0.69
N ARG A 316 16.86 -15.50 -0.19
CA ARG A 316 17.09 -16.95 -0.32
C ARG A 316 18.53 -17.29 -0.67
N GLU A 317 19.14 -16.60 -1.63
CA GLU A 317 20.54 -16.81 -2.00
C GLU A 317 21.48 -16.56 -0.82
N PHE A 318 21.25 -15.49 -0.05
CA PHE A 318 21.98 -15.22 1.19
C PHE A 318 21.85 -16.36 2.21
N TRP A 319 20.63 -16.89 2.40
CA TRP A 319 20.38 -18.07 3.25
C TRP A 319 21.15 -19.31 2.79
N TRP A 320 21.27 -19.54 1.47
CA TRP A 320 21.99 -20.69 0.90
C TRP A 320 23.50 -20.50 0.85
N SER A 321 24.00 -19.27 0.81
CA SER A 321 25.43 -18.95 0.80
C SER A 321 26.08 -18.99 2.18
N GLN A 322 25.28 -19.08 3.26
CA GLN A 322 25.85 -19.29 4.58
C GLN A 322 26.39 -20.72 4.67
N PRO A 323 27.67 -20.93 5.04
CA PRO A 323 28.17 -22.26 5.31
C PRO A 323 27.27 -22.89 6.37
N TYR A 324 26.86 -24.14 6.15
CA TYR A 324 26.16 -24.96 7.14
C TYR A 324 27.03 -24.96 8.41
N GLN A 325 26.74 -24.07 9.35
CA GLN A 325 27.38 -24.09 10.65
C GLN A 325 26.59 -25.10 11.49
N PRO A 326 27.13 -26.30 11.76
CA PRO A 326 26.55 -27.10 12.83
C PRO A 326 26.59 -26.23 14.08
N HIS A 327 25.48 -26.13 14.80
CA HIS A 327 25.38 -25.39 16.05
C HIS A 327 26.55 -25.79 16.98
N ASN A 328 27.61 -24.98 16.99
CA ASN A 328 28.65 -25.12 17.98
C ASN A 328 28.10 -24.54 19.27
N HIS A 329 27.78 -25.45 20.17
CA HIS A 329 27.59 -25.23 21.58
C HIS A 329 28.53 -24.12 22.09
N LEU A 330 27.94 -22.97 22.41
CA LEU A 330 28.61 -21.97 23.24
C LEU A 330 28.79 -22.61 24.61
N LYS A 331 30.02 -23.05 24.91
CA LYS A 331 30.45 -23.31 26.28
C LYS A 331 30.19 -22.04 27.07
N SER A 332 29.19 -22.07 27.94
CA SER A 332 29.01 -21.05 28.96
C SER A 332 30.24 -21.06 29.86
N ALA A 333 30.96 -19.95 29.91
CA ALA A 333 31.74 -19.65 31.10
C ALA A 333 30.75 -19.55 32.26
N ILE A 334 30.81 -20.54 33.14
CA ILE A 334 30.09 -20.53 34.42
C ILE A 334 30.73 -19.41 35.24
N CYS A 335 30.04 -18.27 35.33
CA CYS A 335 30.23 -17.34 36.43
C CYS A 335 29.13 -17.66 37.46
N GLU A 336 29.41 -18.63 38.31
CA GLU A 336 28.69 -18.80 39.58
C GLU A 336 28.94 -17.55 40.44
N TYR A 337 27.98 -16.64 40.46
CA TYR A 337 27.79 -15.75 41.61
C TYR A 337 26.41 -16.03 42.19
N ASP A 338 26.44 -16.89 43.19
CA ASP A 338 25.36 -17.34 44.04
C ASP A 338 24.87 -16.16 44.91
N MET A 339 23.87 -15.39 44.43
CA MET A 339 23.13 -14.48 45.30
C MET A 339 22.15 -15.30 46.14
N LYS A 340 22.63 -15.78 47.29
CA LYS A 340 21.79 -16.25 48.40
C LYS A 340 20.83 -15.12 48.81
N ILE A 341 19.57 -15.26 48.45
CA ILE A 341 18.48 -14.48 49.04
C ILE A 341 18.08 -15.23 50.31
N ASP A 342 18.25 -14.56 51.44
CA ASP A 342 17.97 -15.06 52.77
C ASP A 342 16.49 -15.47 52.90
N GLU A 343 16.22 -16.76 53.04
CA GLU A 343 14.92 -17.34 53.41
C GLU A 343 14.63 -17.03 54.87
N LYS A 344 14.29 -15.77 55.18
CA LYS A 344 13.63 -15.38 56.43
C LYS A 344 13.18 -13.93 56.36
N CYS A 345 11.95 -13.70 55.92
CA CYS A 345 11.20 -12.53 56.37
C CYS A 345 9.71 -12.86 56.36
N VAL A 346 9.24 -13.05 57.60
CA VAL A 346 7.92 -13.34 58.12
C VAL A 346 6.81 -12.47 57.50
N GLU A 347 5.65 -13.11 57.26
CA GLU A 347 4.37 -12.45 57.04
C GLU A 347 4.09 -11.41 58.14
N ALA A 348 4.11 -10.13 57.77
CA ALA A 348 3.51 -9.09 58.60
C ALA A 348 2.56 -8.27 57.72
N GLY A 349 1.27 -8.54 57.87
CA GLY A 349 0.21 -7.69 57.34
C GLY A 349 0.17 -6.37 58.11
N ILE A 350 0.15 -5.24 57.39
CA ILE A 350 -0.13 -3.91 57.94
C ILE A 350 -0.98 -3.12 56.90
N PRO A 351 -2.02 -2.38 57.34
CA PRO A 351 -3.14 -1.96 56.49
C PRO A 351 -2.80 -0.71 55.66
N CYS A 352 -3.25 -0.68 54.40
CA CYS A 352 -3.02 0.44 53.50
C CYS A 352 -4.17 1.46 53.64
N PHE A 353 -3.90 2.58 54.32
CA PHE A 353 -4.73 3.78 54.26
C PHE A 353 -4.38 4.57 52.99
N SER A 354 -5.15 4.33 51.94
CA SER A 354 -5.47 5.20 50.78
C SER A 354 -5.90 4.26 49.65
N THR A 355 -7.13 4.44 49.16
CA THR A 355 -7.73 3.62 48.09
C THR A 355 -6.81 3.56 46.86
N PRO A 356 -6.19 2.42 46.54
CA PRO A 356 -5.50 2.27 45.27
C PRO A 356 -6.57 2.10 44.18
N ALA A 357 -6.51 2.93 43.14
CA ALA A 357 -7.23 2.66 41.91
C ALA A 357 -6.84 1.25 41.41
N ALA A 358 -7.85 0.45 41.07
CA ALA A 358 -7.71 -0.93 40.65
C ALA A 358 -6.85 -1.05 39.38
N GLY A 359 -6.02 -2.09 39.27
CA GLY A 359 -5.39 -2.47 37.99
C GLY A 359 -3.98 -1.94 37.71
N PHE A 360 -3.42 -1.05 38.54
CA PHE A 360 -2.13 -0.43 38.26
C PHE A 360 -0.89 -1.29 38.53
N ARG A 361 -1.02 -2.43 39.24
CA ARG A 361 0.16 -3.07 39.82
C ARG A 361 1.00 -3.95 38.90
N ARG A 362 0.54 -4.48 37.74
CA ARG A 362 1.27 -5.64 37.17
C ARG A 362 1.30 -5.70 35.64
N SER A 363 2.32 -5.05 35.09
CA SER A 363 2.91 -5.40 33.79
C SER A 363 3.50 -6.82 33.83
N MET A 364 3.41 -7.54 32.71
CA MET A 364 3.94 -8.91 32.54
C MET A 364 5.46 -9.02 32.66
N ARG A 365 6.18 -7.90 32.83
CA ARG A 365 7.65 -7.82 32.87
C ARG A 365 8.34 -8.62 33.98
N LEU A 366 7.66 -8.93 35.07
CA LEU A 366 8.24 -9.73 36.16
C LEU A 366 8.40 -11.21 35.79
N CYS A 367 7.53 -11.74 34.94
CA CYS A 367 7.67 -13.07 34.34
C CYS A 367 8.87 -13.14 33.38
N ARG A 368 9.21 -12.00 32.76
CA ARG A 368 10.26 -11.86 31.74
C ARG A 368 11.70 -11.93 32.30
N ARG A 369 11.92 -11.57 33.58
CA ARG A 369 13.28 -11.54 34.19
C ARG A 369 13.85 -12.92 34.54
N LYS A 370 13.03 -13.97 34.71
CA LYS A 370 13.49 -15.34 35.01
C LYS A 370 13.45 -16.29 33.82
N SER A 371 12.81 -15.91 32.71
CA SER A 371 12.61 -16.77 31.54
C SER A 371 13.81 -16.86 30.59
N HIS A 372 14.90 -16.09 30.82
CA HIS A 372 16.13 -16.24 30.03
C HIS A 372 16.74 -17.65 30.13
N LEU A 373 16.39 -18.44 31.17
CA LEU A 373 16.83 -19.83 31.31
C LEU A 373 15.91 -20.88 30.66
N SER A 374 14.68 -20.53 30.26
CA SER A 374 13.67 -21.52 29.84
C SER A 374 13.04 -21.30 28.46
N GLN A 375 13.37 -20.22 27.74
CA GLN A 375 12.85 -19.98 26.38
C GLN A 375 13.49 -20.83 25.26
N LEU A 376 14.30 -21.83 25.58
CA LEU A 376 14.64 -22.92 24.66
C LEU A 376 13.55 -24.00 24.68
N ARG A 377 12.37 -23.72 24.12
CA ARG A 377 11.38 -24.70 23.58
C ARG A 377 10.06 -24.00 23.23
N ALA A 378 10.03 -23.34 22.08
CA ALA A 378 8.80 -23.18 21.33
C ALA A 378 9.17 -23.20 19.84
N LYS A 379 9.21 -24.42 19.27
CA LYS A 379 9.14 -24.59 17.82
C LYS A 379 7.80 -24.03 17.38
N VAL A 380 7.79 -22.85 16.80
CA VAL A 380 6.63 -22.32 16.06
C VAL A 380 6.61 -23.04 14.73
N SER A 381 5.81 -24.10 14.64
CA SER A 381 5.40 -24.74 13.39
C SER A 381 3.89 -24.82 13.40
N GLY A 382 3.24 -24.19 12.41
CA GLY A 382 1.86 -24.49 12.04
C GLY A 382 0.86 -23.33 12.12
N ALA A 383 0.56 -22.78 10.94
CA ALA A 383 -0.75 -22.28 10.46
C ALA A 383 -1.52 -21.21 11.27
N SER A 384 -1.35 -19.94 10.89
CA SER A 384 -2.43 -18.94 10.86
C SER A 384 -2.20 -17.99 9.69
N ASN A 385 -3.25 -17.64 8.94
CA ASN A 385 -3.19 -16.91 7.66
C ASN A 385 -2.66 -15.46 7.74
N CYS A 386 -2.16 -15.01 8.89
CA CYS A 386 -1.65 -13.64 9.11
C CYS A 386 -0.12 -13.51 8.94
N TYR A 387 0.61 -14.60 8.67
CA TYR A 387 2.08 -14.58 8.57
C TYR A 387 2.65 -14.06 7.23
N GLY A 388 1.81 -13.65 6.27
CA GLY A 388 2.27 -13.14 4.97
C GLY A 388 3.22 -11.93 5.06
N ALA A 389 3.09 -11.11 6.11
CA ALA A 389 3.89 -9.91 6.31
C ALA A 389 5.28 -10.15 6.92
N VAL A 390 5.53 -11.30 7.57
CA VAL A 390 6.78 -11.51 8.35
C VAL A 390 7.96 -11.91 7.47
N GLY A 391 7.70 -12.39 6.24
CA GLY A 391 8.73 -12.75 5.27
C GLY A 391 8.74 -11.90 3.99
N ALA A 392 7.85 -10.92 3.86
CA ALA A 392 7.79 -10.07 2.68
C ALA A 392 8.67 -8.81 2.87
N PRO A 393 9.53 -8.44 1.91
CA PRO A 393 10.34 -7.22 1.97
C PRO A 393 9.51 -5.93 1.96
N TYR A 394 8.27 -6.00 1.47
CA TYR A 394 7.31 -4.90 1.42
C TYR A 394 5.97 -5.35 1.98
N GLU A 395 5.36 -4.51 2.82
CA GLU A 395 4.00 -4.68 3.33
C GLU A 395 3.10 -3.61 2.71
N GLU A 396 2.01 -3.99 2.04
CA GLU A 396 1.08 -3.01 1.48
C GLU A 396 0.33 -2.26 2.59
N VAL A 397 0.27 -0.93 2.47
CA VAL A 397 -0.33 -0.05 3.48
C VAL A 397 -1.31 0.93 2.86
N VAL A 398 -2.28 1.35 3.66
CA VAL A 398 -3.28 2.37 3.30
C VAL A 398 -3.40 3.41 4.42
N ARG A 399 -3.83 4.62 4.07
CA ARG A 399 -4.22 5.63 5.06
C ARG A 399 -5.54 5.21 5.69
N TYR A 400 -5.51 4.99 6.99
CA TYR A 400 -6.68 4.70 7.81
C TYR A 400 -6.88 5.82 8.81
N GLN A 401 -8.08 6.39 8.81
CA GLN A 401 -8.55 7.29 9.85
C GLN A 401 -9.73 6.61 10.54
N ARG A 402 -9.66 6.49 11.86
CA ARG A 402 -10.74 5.88 12.64
C ARG A 402 -11.99 6.74 12.53
N HIS A 403 -13.14 6.14 12.24
CA HIS A 403 -14.39 6.87 12.36
C HIS A 403 -14.75 7.05 13.86
N PRO A 404 -15.34 8.19 14.29
CA PRO A 404 -15.68 8.40 15.69
C PRO A 404 -16.62 7.34 16.30
N ALA A 405 -17.43 6.67 15.47
CA ALA A 405 -18.32 5.59 15.88
C ALA A 405 -17.62 4.22 16.00
N ASP A 406 -16.42 4.06 15.45
CA ASP A 406 -15.67 2.81 15.52
C ASP A 406 -14.96 2.68 16.88
N LYS A 407 -14.68 1.44 17.27
CA LYS A 407 -13.89 1.13 18.46
C LYS A 407 -12.51 1.79 18.39
N HIS A 408 -12.03 2.24 19.54
CA HIS A 408 -10.69 2.81 19.66
C HIS A 408 -9.62 1.81 19.22
N ARG A 409 -8.52 2.31 18.66
CA ARG A 409 -7.34 1.49 18.36
C ARG A 409 -6.62 1.11 19.65
N LEU A 410 -6.06 -0.10 19.71
CA LEU A 410 -5.20 -0.53 20.80
C LEU A 410 -3.91 0.31 20.85
N ILE A 411 -3.54 0.83 22.02
CA ILE A 411 -2.25 1.48 22.24
C ILE A 411 -1.28 0.47 22.85
N VAL A 412 -0.19 0.19 22.14
CA VAL A 412 0.87 -0.73 22.58
C VAL A 412 2.12 0.07 22.92
N LEU A 413 2.62 -0.10 24.14
CA LEU A 413 3.89 0.49 24.57
C LEU A 413 5.00 -0.57 24.57
N VAL A 414 6.09 -0.28 23.87
CA VAL A 414 7.27 -1.15 23.78
C VAL A 414 8.49 -0.36 24.21
N GLY A 415 9.46 -0.99 24.85
CA GLY A 415 10.69 -0.33 25.27
C GLY A 415 11.48 -1.17 26.25
N PRO A 416 12.79 -0.91 26.39
CA PRO A 416 13.67 -1.72 27.22
C PRO A 416 13.25 -1.72 28.69
N SER A 417 13.77 -2.70 29.44
CA SER A 417 13.59 -2.74 30.89
C SER A 417 14.18 -1.48 31.53
N GLY A 418 13.51 -0.92 32.53
CA GLY A 418 13.99 0.28 33.23
C GLY A 418 13.72 1.62 32.52
N VAL A 419 13.27 1.64 31.26
CA VAL A 419 13.04 2.90 30.53
C VAL A 419 11.89 3.73 31.08
N GLY A 420 10.90 3.11 31.75
CA GLY A 420 9.76 3.80 32.36
C GLY A 420 8.39 3.52 31.72
N VAL A 421 8.27 2.52 30.84
CA VAL A 421 6.99 2.17 30.17
C VAL A 421 5.83 1.97 31.15
N ASN A 422 6.05 1.24 32.25
CA ASN A 422 4.99 0.97 33.23
C ASN A 422 4.54 2.24 33.95
N GLU A 423 5.48 3.12 34.25
CA GLU A 423 5.20 4.39 34.93
C GLU A 423 4.43 5.34 34.01
N LEU A 424 4.80 5.42 32.73
CA LEU A 424 4.06 6.18 31.73
C LEU A 424 2.65 5.64 31.53
N ARG A 425 2.48 4.31 31.44
CA ARG A 425 1.15 3.67 31.37
C ARG A 425 0.32 4.01 32.61
N ARG A 426 0.93 3.93 33.80
CA ARG A 426 0.28 4.23 35.07
C ARG A 426 -0.22 5.68 35.10
N GLN A 427 0.67 6.63 34.86
CA GLN A 427 0.34 8.05 34.85
C GLN A 427 -0.74 8.38 33.81
N LEU A 428 -0.68 7.80 32.61
CA LEU A 428 -1.67 8.04 31.56
C LEU A 428 -3.10 7.66 31.99
N ILE A 429 -3.26 6.49 32.63
CA ILE A 429 -4.58 6.02 33.09
C ILE A 429 -5.03 6.82 34.32
N GLU A 430 -4.12 7.16 35.25
CA GLU A 430 -4.48 7.99 36.42
C GLU A 430 -4.93 9.39 36.03
N LEU A 431 -4.34 9.97 34.99
CA LEU A 431 -4.71 11.28 34.47
C LEU A 431 -6.15 11.31 33.92
N ASN A 432 -6.62 10.20 33.31
CA ASN A 432 -7.99 10.11 32.82
C ASN A 432 -8.55 8.66 32.84
N PRO A 433 -9.02 8.19 34.01
CA PRO A 433 -9.51 6.81 34.19
C PRO A 433 -10.76 6.48 33.39
N ASN A 434 -11.54 7.49 32.99
CA ASN A 434 -12.74 7.31 32.19
C ASN A 434 -12.43 7.06 30.72
N ARG A 435 -11.25 7.48 30.25
CA ARG A 435 -10.83 7.37 28.85
C ARG A 435 -9.86 6.21 28.60
N PHE A 436 -8.95 5.96 29.53
CA PHE A 436 -7.90 4.96 29.39
C PHE A 436 -8.10 3.81 30.37
N GLN A 437 -7.81 2.59 29.92
CA GLN A 437 -7.85 1.40 30.78
C GLN A 437 -6.85 0.36 30.27
N SER A 438 -6.36 -0.49 31.18
CA SER A 438 -5.56 -1.67 30.82
C SER A 438 -6.42 -2.92 30.79
N ALA A 439 -6.10 -3.84 29.89
CA ALA A 439 -6.71 -5.17 29.86
C ALA A 439 -6.39 -5.95 31.14
N VAL A 440 -7.36 -6.71 31.64
CA VAL A 440 -7.19 -7.55 32.83
C VAL A 440 -6.50 -8.85 32.42
N PRO A 441 -5.28 -9.13 32.92
CA PRO A 441 -4.55 -10.34 32.57
C PRO A 441 -5.14 -11.59 33.25
N HIS A 442 -4.80 -12.76 32.73
CA HIS A 442 -5.13 -14.07 33.26
C HIS A 442 -3.98 -14.61 34.11
N THR A 443 -4.28 -15.42 35.12
CA THR A 443 -3.26 -16.15 35.89
C THR A 443 -3.75 -17.51 36.36
N THR A 444 -2.83 -18.48 36.47
CA THR A 444 -3.08 -19.78 37.11
C THR A 444 -2.77 -19.79 38.61
N ARG A 445 -2.32 -18.66 39.17
CA ARG A 445 -2.17 -18.50 40.62
C ARG A 445 -3.55 -18.51 41.27
N SER A 446 -3.67 -19.07 42.47
CA SER A 446 -4.88 -18.90 43.28
C SER A 446 -5.11 -17.41 43.64
N LYS A 447 -6.38 -17.04 43.71
CA LYS A 447 -6.82 -15.71 44.16
C LYS A 447 -6.53 -15.54 45.65
N LYS A 448 -6.00 -14.38 46.05
CA LYS A 448 -5.81 -14.04 47.47
C LYS A 448 -7.10 -13.52 48.09
N SER A 449 -7.22 -13.58 49.42
CA SER A 449 -8.43 -13.18 50.16
C SER A 449 -8.88 -11.73 49.91
N TYR A 450 -7.95 -10.82 49.62
CA TYR A 450 -8.22 -9.40 49.36
C TYR A 450 -8.30 -9.03 47.87
N GLU A 451 -8.13 -9.99 46.95
CA GLU A 451 -8.20 -9.76 45.51
C GLU A 451 -9.58 -10.17 44.96
N MET A 452 -10.02 -9.52 43.89
CA MET A 452 -11.28 -9.77 43.21
C MET A 452 -11.03 -10.29 41.80
N ASP A 453 -11.77 -11.34 41.42
CA ASP A 453 -11.69 -11.90 40.08
C ASP A 453 -12.24 -10.90 39.06
N GLY A 454 -11.56 -10.78 37.92
CA GLY A 454 -11.89 -9.80 36.88
C GLY A 454 -11.47 -8.36 37.19
N ARG A 455 -10.82 -8.11 38.34
CA ARG A 455 -10.26 -6.80 38.68
C ARG A 455 -8.73 -6.81 38.64
N GLU A 456 -8.10 -7.65 39.45
CA GLU A 456 -6.64 -7.77 39.45
C GLU A 456 -6.17 -8.77 38.37
N TYR A 457 -6.82 -9.92 38.30
CA TYR A 457 -6.62 -10.95 37.29
C TYR A 457 -7.92 -11.70 37.02
N HIS A 458 -7.99 -12.35 35.86
CA HIS A 458 -8.84 -13.52 35.67
C HIS A 458 -8.12 -14.75 36.22
N TYR A 459 -8.60 -15.27 37.34
CA TYR A 459 -8.01 -16.43 38.00
C TYR A 459 -8.58 -17.71 37.36
N VAL A 460 -7.77 -18.34 36.50
CA VAL A 460 -8.19 -19.48 35.68
C VAL A 460 -7.41 -20.74 36.02
N SER A 461 -7.98 -21.91 35.68
CA SER A 461 -7.28 -23.18 35.79
C SER A 461 -6.10 -23.24 34.80
N LYS A 462 -5.15 -24.15 35.04
CA LYS A 462 -4.02 -24.36 34.12
C LYS A 462 -4.51 -24.88 32.77
N GLU A 463 -5.51 -25.75 32.77
CA GLU A 463 -6.14 -26.31 31.57
C GLU A 463 -6.80 -25.21 30.73
N THR A 464 -7.53 -24.28 31.36
CA THR A 464 -8.13 -23.12 30.68
C THR A 464 -7.06 -22.21 30.09
N PHE A 465 -5.98 -21.94 30.84
CA PHE A 465 -4.89 -21.10 30.36
C PHE A 465 -4.19 -21.73 29.14
N GLU A 466 -3.88 -23.02 29.21
CA GLU A 466 -3.28 -23.76 28.09
C GLU A 466 -4.20 -23.78 26.87
N SER A 467 -5.52 -23.93 27.05
CA SER A 467 -6.49 -23.81 25.95
C SER A 467 -6.45 -22.45 25.26
N LEU A 468 -6.28 -21.36 26.01
CA LEU A 468 -6.13 -20.01 25.43
C LEU A 468 -4.81 -19.86 24.66
N MET A 469 -3.75 -20.51 25.11
CA MET A 469 -2.47 -20.57 24.40
C MET A 469 -2.58 -21.35 23.09
N TYR A 470 -3.19 -22.54 23.12
CA TYR A 470 -3.37 -23.40 21.94
C TYR A 470 -4.29 -22.80 20.88
N SER A 471 -5.29 -22.03 21.30
CA SER A 471 -6.18 -21.30 20.39
C SER A 471 -5.56 -20.03 19.80
N HIS A 472 -4.29 -19.72 20.10
CA HIS A 472 -3.59 -18.50 19.69
C HIS A 472 -4.33 -17.20 20.08
N ARG A 473 -5.12 -17.25 21.16
CA ARG A 473 -5.87 -16.10 21.72
C ARG A 473 -5.08 -15.34 22.78
N MET A 474 -3.84 -15.72 23.06
CA MET A 474 -2.94 -15.04 24.01
C MET A 474 -1.99 -14.11 23.26
N LEU A 475 -2.05 -12.81 23.56
CA LEU A 475 -1.13 -11.80 23.00
C LEU A 475 0.27 -11.94 23.58
N GLU A 476 0.34 -12.20 24.88
CA GLU A 476 1.58 -12.43 25.61
C GLU A 476 1.30 -13.34 26.80
N TYR A 477 2.22 -14.25 27.09
CA TYR A 477 2.18 -15.07 28.29
C TYR A 477 3.60 -15.37 28.79
N GLY A 478 3.71 -15.68 30.08
CA GLY A 478 4.97 -16.05 30.72
C GLY A 478 4.74 -16.75 32.05
N GLU A 479 5.80 -17.32 32.59
CA GLU A 479 5.76 -18.03 33.87
C GLU A 479 6.51 -17.24 34.96
N TYR A 480 5.93 -17.16 36.15
CA TYR A 480 6.57 -16.57 37.31
C TYR A 480 6.21 -17.32 38.59
N LYS A 481 7.25 -17.74 39.33
CA LYS A 481 7.12 -18.52 40.57
C LYS A 481 6.19 -19.75 40.41
N GLY A 482 6.31 -20.49 39.30
CA GLY A 482 5.51 -21.69 39.04
C GLY A 482 4.08 -21.45 38.58
N HIS A 483 3.68 -20.19 38.36
CA HIS A 483 2.35 -19.82 37.86
C HIS A 483 2.45 -19.14 36.50
N LEU A 484 1.46 -19.39 35.64
CA LEU A 484 1.34 -18.75 34.34
C LEU A 484 0.59 -17.44 34.49
N TYR A 485 1.00 -16.46 33.69
CA TYR A 485 0.37 -15.16 33.56
C TYR A 485 0.31 -14.79 32.08
N GLY A 486 -0.70 -14.04 31.66
CA GLY A 486 -0.73 -13.53 30.29
C GLY A 486 -1.97 -12.71 29.99
N THR A 487 -1.98 -12.03 28.84
CA THR A 487 -3.10 -11.18 28.41
C THR A 487 -3.71 -11.77 27.15
N SER A 488 -5.01 -12.06 27.18
CA SER A 488 -5.74 -12.57 26.01
C SER A 488 -6.23 -11.43 25.12
N VAL A 489 -6.49 -11.75 23.85
CA VAL A 489 -7.14 -10.85 22.88
C VAL A 489 -8.52 -10.45 23.40
N ASP A 490 -9.27 -11.38 23.99
CA ASP A 490 -10.58 -11.13 24.59
C ASP A 490 -10.55 -10.07 25.71
N ALA A 491 -9.54 -10.10 26.57
CA ALA A 491 -9.39 -9.11 27.64
C ALA A 491 -9.12 -7.70 27.10
N VAL A 492 -8.42 -7.59 25.96
CA VAL A 492 -8.23 -6.31 25.27
C VAL A 492 -9.54 -5.88 24.62
N GLN A 493 -10.23 -6.80 23.96
CA GLN A 493 -11.47 -6.51 23.26
C GLN A 493 -12.57 -6.02 24.21
N ALA A 494 -12.66 -6.58 25.41
CA ALA A 494 -13.59 -6.13 26.46
C ALA A 494 -13.42 -4.64 26.78
N VAL A 495 -12.18 -4.15 26.89
CA VAL A 495 -11.90 -2.72 27.14
C VAL A 495 -12.28 -1.85 25.96
N LEU A 496 -12.04 -2.32 24.73
CA LEU A 496 -12.42 -1.60 23.52
C LEU A 496 -13.94 -1.55 23.33
N ASP A 497 -14.65 -2.60 23.74
CA ASP A 497 -16.11 -2.72 23.69
C ASP A 497 -16.80 -1.80 24.71
N GLU A 498 -16.14 -1.51 25.84
CA GLU A 498 -16.55 -0.47 26.79
C GLU A 498 -16.39 0.96 26.24
N GLY A 499 -15.85 1.13 25.02
CA GLY A 499 -15.60 2.43 24.41
C GLY A 499 -14.38 3.17 24.96
N LYS A 500 -13.52 2.50 25.74
CA LYS A 500 -12.28 3.08 26.28
C LYS A 500 -11.08 2.79 25.37
N ILE A 501 -10.02 3.56 25.55
CA ILE A 501 -8.73 3.31 24.90
C ILE A 501 -7.95 2.30 25.74
N CYS A 502 -7.76 1.09 25.20
CA CYS A 502 -6.92 0.09 25.84
C CYS A 502 -5.44 0.46 25.70
N VAL A 503 -4.73 0.59 26.82
CA VAL A 503 -3.28 0.84 26.88
C VAL A 503 -2.59 -0.36 27.52
N MET A 504 -1.69 -1.00 26.78
CA MET A 504 -0.95 -2.18 27.24
C MET A 504 0.54 -2.09 26.91
N ASP A 505 1.37 -2.77 27.71
CA ASP A 505 2.79 -2.93 27.43
C ASP A 505 3.08 -4.35 26.92
N LEU A 506 3.82 -4.46 25.81
CA LEU A 506 4.17 -5.73 25.18
C LEU A 506 5.68 -5.93 25.09
N GLU A 507 6.14 -7.18 25.01
CA GLU A 507 7.46 -7.49 24.46
C GLU A 507 7.47 -7.26 22.93
N PRO A 508 8.63 -6.93 22.33
CA PRO A 508 8.73 -6.73 20.89
C PRO A 508 8.21 -7.92 20.05
N GLN A 509 8.38 -9.15 20.54
CA GLN A 509 7.88 -10.37 19.90
C GLN A 509 6.35 -10.43 19.87
N GLY A 510 5.67 -9.86 20.87
CA GLY A 510 4.20 -9.83 20.96
C GLY A 510 3.55 -8.85 19.98
N ILE A 511 4.32 -7.90 19.41
CA ILE A 511 3.78 -6.92 18.44
C ILE A 511 3.13 -7.62 17.25
N GLN A 512 3.76 -8.68 16.72
CA GLN A 512 3.24 -9.41 15.57
C GLN A 512 1.89 -10.08 15.86
N VAL A 513 1.72 -10.61 17.08
CA VAL A 513 0.46 -11.26 17.50
C VAL A 513 -0.65 -10.22 17.67
N ALA A 514 -0.32 -9.01 18.13
CA ALA A 514 -1.28 -7.92 18.27
C ALA A 514 -1.71 -7.28 16.95
N ARG A 515 -0.96 -7.47 15.85
CA ARG A 515 -1.19 -6.85 14.53
C ARG A 515 -2.33 -7.50 13.76
N THR A 516 -3.53 -7.40 14.29
CA THR A 516 -4.76 -7.93 13.67
C THR A 516 -5.67 -6.82 13.17
N GLN A 517 -6.58 -7.18 12.24
CA GLN A 517 -7.63 -6.29 11.75
C GLN A 517 -8.57 -5.82 12.87
N GLU A 518 -8.76 -6.63 13.91
CA GLU A 518 -9.65 -6.31 15.04
C GLU A 518 -9.01 -5.27 15.97
N LEU A 519 -7.74 -5.45 16.34
CA LEU A 519 -7.07 -4.61 17.34
C LEU A 519 -6.47 -3.33 16.75
N LYS A 520 -6.07 -3.37 15.47
CA LYS A 520 -5.40 -2.28 14.73
C LYS A 520 -4.39 -1.50 15.60
N PRO A 521 -3.40 -2.18 16.22
CA PRO A 521 -2.56 -1.57 17.24
C PRO A 521 -1.83 -0.34 16.70
N TYR A 522 -1.57 0.60 17.60
CA TYR A 522 -0.65 1.71 17.42
C TYR A 522 0.52 1.53 18.39
N VAL A 523 1.70 1.27 17.84
CA VAL A 523 2.88 0.83 18.59
C VAL A 523 3.78 2.03 18.86
N ILE A 524 3.92 2.37 20.14
CA ILE A 524 4.75 3.47 20.62
C ILE A 524 6.00 2.88 21.28
N PHE A 525 7.15 3.13 20.66
CA PHE A 525 8.44 2.73 21.20
C PHE A 525 8.99 3.81 22.12
N ILE A 526 9.15 3.47 23.40
CA ILE A 526 9.74 4.31 24.43
C ILE A 526 11.22 3.94 24.53
N LYS A 527 12.08 4.87 24.15
CA LYS A 527 13.53 4.68 24.15
C LYS A 527 14.25 5.54 25.19
N PRO A 528 15.38 5.07 25.72
CA PRO A 528 16.23 5.89 26.58
C PRO A 528 16.80 7.11 25.84
N SER A 529 17.17 8.14 26.59
CA SER A 529 18.07 9.19 26.11
C SER A 529 19.50 8.64 25.96
N SER A 530 20.44 9.41 25.40
CA SER A 530 21.83 8.97 25.32
C SER A 530 22.41 8.69 26.71
N MET A 531 23.39 7.78 26.79
CA MET A 531 24.05 7.43 28.05
C MET A 531 24.44 8.65 28.91
N SER A 532 25.02 9.67 28.27
CA SER A 532 25.41 10.93 28.92
C SER A 532 24.24 11.66 29.58
N CYS A 533 23.08 11.69 28.90
CA CYS A 533 21.86 12.32 29.40
C CYS A 533 21.26 11.49 30.55
N MET A 534 21.19 10.17 30.40
CA MET A 534 20.67 9.27 31.43
C MET A 534 21.46 9.35 32.75
N LYS A 535 22.80 9.41 32.67
CA LYS A 535 23.65 9.58 33.85
C LYS A 535 23.30 10.85 34.64
N ARG A 536 22.84 11.90 33.96
CA ARG A 536 22.43 13.17 34.58
C ARG A 536 20.99 13.11 35.09
N SER A 537 20.04 12.70 34.26
CA SER A 537 18.61 12.71 34.58
C SER A 537 18.24 11.64 35.61
N ARG A 538 18.91 10.49 35.60
CA ARG A 538 18.60 9.34 36.46
C ARG A 538 19.51 9.19 37.68
N LYS A 539 20.38 10.17 37.97
CA LYS A 539 21.30 10.15 39.13
C LYS A 539 20.60 9.93 40.47
N ASN A 540 19.36 10.43 40.60
CA ASN A 540 18.52 10.29 41.78
C ASN A 540 17.29 9.40 41.54
N ALA A 541 17.13 8.87 40.33
CA ALA A 541 16.01 8.00 39.99
C ALA A 541 16.23 6.61 40.61
N LYS A 542 15.17 6.05 41.15
CA LYS A 542 15.16 4.73 41.78
C LYS A 542 14.54 3.73 40.81
N ILE A 543 15.13 2.55 40.70
CA ILE A 543 14.52 1.42 40.01
C ILE A 543 13.35 0.95 40.88
N ILE A 544 12.13 1.19 40.41
CA ILE A 544 10.94 0.68 41.08
C ILE A 544 10.90 -0.83 40.79
N THR A 545 11.32 -1.64 41.77
CA THR A 545 11.06 -3.08 41.78
C THR A 545 9.90 -3.40 42.71
N ASP A 546 9.27 -4.56 42.53
CA ASP A 546 8.14 -5.02 43.37
C ASP A 546 8.55 -5.31 44.83
N TYR A 547 9.86 -5.32 45.09
CA TYR A 547 10.46 -5.38 46.42
C TYR A 547 10.79 -3.96 46.83
N PHE A 548 10.52 -3.58 48.07
CA PHE A 548 10.84 -2.27 48.68
C PHE A 548 12.36 -2.02 48.81
N VAL A 549 13.11 -2.23 47.72
CA VAL A 549 14.54 -1.96 47.63
C VAL A 549 14.70 -0.89 46.56
N ASP A 550 14.86 0.34 47.02
CA ASP A 550 15.24 1.48 46.19
C ASP A 550 16.67 1.28 45.69
N MET A 551 16.82 0.56 44.58
CA MET A 551 18.12 0.43 43.91
C MET A 551 18.33 1.65 43.01
N LYS A 552 19.47 2.31 43.15
CA LYS A 552 19.92 3.33 42.20
C LYS A 552 20.36 2.62 40.92
N PHE A 553 20.12 3.25 39.76
CA PHE A 553 20.67 2.78 38.50
C PHE A 553 22.21 2.75 38.57
N LYS A 554 22.80 1.59 38.27
CA LYS A 554 24.24 1.47 38.01
C LYS A 554 24.54 1.88 36.56
N GLU A 555 25.80 2.16 36.26
CA GLU A 555 26.20 2.44 34.87
C GLU A 555 25.95 1.23 33.96
N GLU A 556 26.16 0.02 34.46
CA GLU A 556 25.84 -1.23 33.76
C GLU A 556 24.37 -1.29 33.35
N ASP A 557 23.44 -0.96 34.26
CA ASP A 557 21.99 -0.94 33.97
C ASP A 557 21.63 0.07 32.87
N LEU A 558 22.34 1.21 32.81
CA LEU A 558 22.14 2.24 31.80
C LEU A 558 22.67 1.79 30.44
N GLN A 559 23.82 1.10 30.41
CA GLN A 559 24.39 0.55 29.17
C GLN A 559 23.52 -0.56 28.62
N GLU A 560 23.11 -1.51 29.46
CA GLU A 560 22.19 -2.59 29.06
C GLU A 560 20.89 -2.04 28.48
N MET A 561 20.36 -0.96 29.06
CA MET A 561 19.14 -0.33 28.55
C MET A 561 19.34 0.32 27.17
N GLU A 562 20.48 0.95 26.91
CA GLU A 562 20.82 1.52 25.60
C GLU A 562 21.04 0.41 24.55
N ASP A 563 21.79 -0.63 24.90
CA ASP A 563 22.06 -1.78 24.02
C ASP A 563 20.75 -2.51 23.65
N LEU A 564 19.86 -2.71 24.64
CA LEU A 564 18.53 -3.28 24.41
C LEU A 564 17.67 -2.38 23.53
N ALA A 565 17.73 -1.05 23.71
CA ALA A 565 17.00 -0.13 22.86
C ALA A 565 17.45 -0.23 21.40
N GLN A 566 18.76 -0.22 21.16
CA GLN A 566 19.34 -0.34 19.82
C GLN A 566 18.98 -1.68 19.18
N LYS A 567 19.03 -2.78 19.95
CA LYS A 567 18.60 -4.11 19.47
C LYS A 567 17.12 -4.13 19.10
N MET A 568 16.25 -3.49 19.89
CA MET A 568 14.83 -3.39 19.61
C MET A 568 14.54 -2.57 18.34
N GLU A 569 15.20 -1.41 18.17
CA GLU A 569 15.06 -0.58 16.95
C GLU A 569 15.52 -1.36 15.70
N SER A 570 16.67 -2.03 15.75
CA SER A 570 17.20 -2.78 14.59
C SER A 570 16.34 -3.97 14.16
N GLN A 571 15.66 -4.63 15.12
CA GLN A 571 14.87 -5.84 14.86
C GLN A 571 13.38 -5.57 14.59
N PHE A 572 12.81 -4.56 15.24
CA PHE A 572 11.36 -4.31 15.25
C PHE A 572 10.98 -2.88 14.83
N GLY A 573 11.94 -2.03 14.45
CA GLY A 573 11.73 -0.62 14.10
C GLY A 573 10.63 -0.40 13.06
N GLN A 574 10.50 -1.31 12.09
CA GLN A 574 9.46 -1.28 11.06
C GLN A 574 8.03 -1.37 11.60
N PHE A 575 7.84 -1.84 12.84
CA PHE A 575 6.53 -1.94 13.47
C PHE A 575 6.19 -0.76 14.38
N PHE A 576 7.13 0.16 14.63
CA PHE A 576 6.90 1.30 15.51
C PHE A 576 6.22 2.43 14.73
N ASP A 577 5.04 2.85 15.18
CA ASP A 577 4.31 3.97 14.59
C ASP A 577 4.81 5.32 15.15
N HIS A 578 5.31 5.33 16.39
CA HIS A 578 5.86 6.51 17.05
C HIS A 578 7.02 6.14 17.97
N VAL A 579 8.06 6.96 18.02
CA VAL A 579 9.17 6.84 18.97
C VAL A 579 9.14 8.01 19.96
N ILE A 580 9.29 7.74 21.26
CA ILE A 580 9.37 8.74 22.34
C ILE A 580 10.67 8.52 23.11
N VAL A 581 11.47 9.58 23.27
CA VAL A 581 12.69 9.54 24.08
C VAL A 581 12.34 9.92 25.53
N ASN A 582 12.46 8.97 26.45
CA ASN A 582 12.11 9.19 27.86
C ASN A 582 13.33 9.60 28.70
N ASP A 583 13.59 10.92 28.73
CA ASP A 583 14.56 11.54 29.65
C ASP A 583 13.87 12.10 30.92
N ASN A 584 12.70 12.72 30.75
CA ASN A 584 11.84 13.22 31.83
C ASN A 584 10.45 12.59 31.69
N LEU A 585 9.96 11.98 32.79
CA LEU A 585 8.66 11.31 32.82
C LEU A 585 7.49 12.24 32.51
N GLN A 586 7.52 13.50 32.95
CA GLN A 586 6.43 14.44 32.71
C GLN A 586 6.33 14.80 31.22
N ASP A 587 7.46 15.15 30.60
CA ASP A 587 7.52 15.49 29.18
C ASP A 587 7.17 14.29 28.30
N ALA A 588 7.67 13.10 28.66
CA ALA A 588 7.33 11.86 27.97
C ALA A 588 5.85 11.49 28.13
N CYS A 589 5.23 11.78 29.28
CA CYS A 589 3.80 11.56 29.49
C CYS A 589 2.95 12.52 28.63
N ALA A 590 3.35 13.79 28.52
CA ALA A 590 2.69 14.75 27.63
C ALA A 590 2.82 14.36 26.15
N GLN A 591 4.01 13.92 25.72
CA GLN A 591 4.23 13.38 24.38
C GLN A 591 3.40 12.11 24.14
N LEU A 592 3.29 11.23 25.13
CA LEU A 592 2.48 10.02 25.05
C LEU A 592 1.00 10.34 24.87
N LEU A 593 0.47 11.31 25.63
CA LEU A 593 -0.91 11.80 25.45
C LEU A 593 -1.15 12.31 24.03
N SER A 594 -0.23 13.12 23.49
CA SER A 594 -0.32 13.61 22.12
C SER A 594 -0.27 12.47 21.10
N ALA A 595 0.65 11.52 21.25
CA ALA A 595 0.78 10.37 20.36
C ALA A 595 -0.49 9.50 20.36
N VAL A 596 -1.08 9.25 21.54
CA VAL A 596 -2.34 8.51 21.66
C VAL A 596 -3.49 9.27 21.01
N GLN A 597 -3.56 10.59 21.15
CA GLN A 597 -4.58 11.39 20.46
C GLN A 597 -4.44 11.31 18.94
N LYS A 598 -3.23 11.48 18.40
CA LYS A 598 -2.94 11.34 16.97
C LYS A 598 -3.29 9.95 16.42
N ALA A 599 -2.97 8.91 17.18
CA ALA A 599 -3.31 7.53 16.82
C ALA A 599 -4.81 7.31 16.62
N GLN A 600 -5.62 8.06 17.37
CA GLN A 600 -7.07 7.95 17.43
C GLN A 600 -7.78 8.89 16.44
N GLU A 601 -7.25 10.08 16.18
CA GLU A 601 -7.95 11.17 15.46
C GLU A 601 -7.37 11.46 14.07
N GLU A 602 -6.07 11.25 13.86
CA GLU A 602 -5.39 11.58 12.61
C GLU A 602 -5.24 10.35 11.68
N PRO A 603 -5.18 10.53 10.35
CA PRO A 603 -4.94 9.43 9.41
C PRO A 603 -3.56 8.80 9.58
N GLN A 604 -3.50 7.49 9.83
CA GLN A 604 -2.26 6.72 10.02
C GLN A 604 -2.07 5.67 8.91
N TRP A 605 -0.83 5.25 8.68
CA TRP A 605 -0.53 4.15 7.76
C TRP A 605 -0.74 2.79 8.44
N VAL A 606 -1.71 2.04 7.97
CA VAL A 606 -1.99 0.68 8.48
C VAL A 606 -1.84 -0.33 7.34
N PRO A 607 -1.56 -1.61 7.65
CA PRO A 607 -1.62 -2.67 6.65
C PRO A 607 -2.94 -2.67 5.87
N ALA A 608 -2.88 -2.78 4.55
CA ALA A 608 -4.06 -2.80 3.67
C ALA A 608 -5.03 -3.93 4.04
N THR A 609 -4.50 -5.04 4.56
CA THR A 609 -5.25 -6.20 5.06
C THR A 609 -6.14 -5.88 6.27
N TRP A 610 -5.91 -4.77 6.98
CA TRP A 610 -6.76 -4.37 8.10
C TRP A 610 -8.02 -3.59 7.67
N VAL A 611 -8.04 -3.09 6.44
CA VAL A 611 -9.13 -2.24 5.92
C VAL A 611 -9.88 -2.96 4.80
N SER A 612 -9.21 -3.87 4.08
CA SER A 612 -9.85 -4.68 3.04
C SER A 612 -10.89 -5.59 3.67
N SER A 613 -12.14 -5.39 3.25
CA SER A 613 -13.23 -6.30 3.58
C SER A 613 -13.18 -7.40 2.52
N ASP A 614 -12.64 -8.57 2.85
CA ASP A 614 -12.96 -9.77 2.08
C ASP A 614 -14.44 -10.06 2.37
N ASN A 615 -15.32 -9.48 1.56
CA ASN A 615 -16.76 -9.72 1.54
C ASN A 615 -17.19 -10.12 0.13
#